data_AF-A0A9D0XKK1-F1
#
_entry.id   AF-A0A9D0XKK1-F1
#
_cell.length_a   1.000
_cell.length_b   1.000
_cell.length_c   1.000
_cell.angle_alpha   90.00
_cell.angle_beta   90.00
_cell.angle_gamma   90.00
#
_symmetry.space_group_name_H-M   'P 1'
#
loop_
_entity.id
_entity.type
_entity.pdbx_description
1 polymer ?
#
loop_
_entity_poly.entity_id
_entity_poly.type
_entity_poly.pdbx_seq_one_letter_code
_entity_poly.pdbx_strand_id
1 'polypeptide(L)' 'MLIIQEILVSDDVVEKQFLCNLSACKGACCWEGDFGAPLEDEEIELLEKEYE' A
#
# COMPACT_ATOMS: atom_id res chain seq x y z
N MET A 1 -7.21 21.36 11.26
CA MET A 1 -8.29 20.43 11.61
C MET A 1 -9.56 21.03 11.03
N LEU A 2 -10.44 20.21 10.45
CA LEU A 2 -11.67 20.67 9.81
C LEU A 2 -12.87 20.40 10.74
N ILE A 3 -13.82 21.33 10.81
CA ILE A 3 -15.08 21.13 11.53
C ILE A 3 -16.19 20.91 10.52
N ILE A 4 -16.84 19.75 10.58
CA ILE A 4 -18.00 19.41 9.73
C ILE A 4 -19.16 19.08 10.67
N GLN A 5 -20.19 19.93 10.66
CA GLN A 5 -21.27 19.88 11.66
C GLN A 5 -20.68 19.99 13.07
N GLU A 6 -20.88 18.97 13.92
CA GLU A 6 -20.35 18.89 15.28
C GLU A 6 -19.13 17.93 15.39
N ILE A 7 -18.59 17.50 14.24
CA ILE A 7 -17.48 16.54 14.18
C ILE A 7 -16.17 17.25 13.87
N LEU A 8 -15.16 16.98 14.70
CA LEU A 8 -13.78 17.41 14.50
C LEU A 8 -13.04 16.39 13.61
N VAL A 9 -12.61 16.81 12.44
CA VAL A 9 -11.92 15.97 11.45
C VAL A 9 -10.45 16.39 11.37
N SER A 10 -9.54 15.41 11.38
CA SER A 10 -8.10 15.66 11.24
C SER A 10 -7.76 16.14 9.82
N ASP A 11 -6.79 17.05 9.67
CA ASP A 11 -6.29 17.45 8.36
C ASP A 11 -5.59 16.30 7.63
N ASP A 12 -5.08 15.32 8.39
CA ASP A 12 -4.50 14.08 7.87
C ASP A 12 -5.42 13.38 6.86
N VAL A 13 -6.75 13.51 7.01
CA VAL A 13 -7.72 12.91 6.09
C VAL A 13 -7.56 13.47 4.66
N VAL A 14 -7.12 14.72 4.53
CA VAL A 14 -6.90 15.39 3.25
C VAL A 14 -5.43 15.31 2.83
N GLU A 15 -4.51 15.45 3.79
CA GLU A 15 -3.08 15.57 3.51
C GLU A 15 -2.39 14.23 3.31
N LYS A 16 -2.75 13.20 4.08
CA LYS A 16 -2.06 11.91 4.00
C LYS A 16 -2.47 11.14 2.75
N GLN A 17 -1.47 10.53 2.13
CA GLN A 17 -1.66 9.62 1.00
C GLN A 17 -1.89 8.22 1.55
N PHE A 18 -3.14 7.78 1.56
CA PHE A 18 -3.53 6.44 2.04
C PHE A 18 -3.37 5.35 0.98
N LEU A 19 -3.03 5.72 -0.25
CA LEU A 19 -2.84 4.84 -1.40
C LEU A 19 -1.50 5.14 -2.06
N CYS A 20 -0.85 4.12 -2.59
CA CYS A 20 0.39 4.27 -3.33
C CYS A 20 0.15 4.99 -4.66
N ASN A 21 1.01 5.95 -4.98
CA ASN A 21 1.08 6.51 -6.32
C ASN A 21 1.86 5.56 -7.24
N LEU A 22 1.14 4.60 -7.84
CA LEU A 22 1.73 3.59 -8.72
C LEU A 22 2.37 4.18 -9.98
N SER A 23 1.89 5.32 -10.46
CA SER A 23 2.51 6.03 -11.59
C SER A 23 3.90 6.56 -11.25
N ALA A 24 4.12 6.95 -9.99
CA ALA A 24 5.41 7.42 -9.51
C ALA A 24 6.36 6.26 -9.15
N CYS A 25 5.88 5.25 -8.40
CA CYS A 25 6.74 4.19 -7.89
C CYS A 25 6.91 3.01 -8.85
N LYS A 26 5.95 2.75 -9.75
CA LYS A 26 5.91 1.58 -10.65
C LYS A 26 6.11 0.23 -9.94
N GLY A 27 5.73 0.13 -8.66
CA GLY A 27 5.92 -1.06 -7.83
C GLY A 27 7.30 -1.18 -7.18
N ALA A 28 8.26 -0.28 -7.46
CA ALA A 28 9.60 -0.35 -6.91
C ALA A 28 9.64 -0.23 -5.38
N CYS A 29 8.73 0.54 -4.77
CA CYS A 29 8.67 0.66 -3.31
C CYS A 29 8.28 -0.64 -2.59
N CYS A 30 7.61 -1.57 -3.29
CA CYS A 30 7.21 -2.87 -2.73
C CYS A 30 8.18 -4.00 -3.10
N TRP A 31 8.96 -3.82 -4.17
CA TRP A 31 9.93 -4.81 -4.67
C TRP A 31 11.36 -4.54 -4.17
N GLU A 32 11.80 -3.29 -4.23
CA GLU A 32 13.14 -2.85 -3.81
C GLU A 32 13.14 -2.31 -2.37
N GLY A 33 11.95 -2.06 -1.81
CA GLY A 33 11.79 -1.56 -0.45
C GLY A 33 11.49 -2.67 0.55
N ASP A 34 11.96 -2.50 1.79
CA ASP A 34 11.75 -3.43 2.91
C ASP A 34 10.29 -3.45 3.44
N PHE A 35 9.39 -2.70 2.82
CA PHE A 35 7.99 -2.54 3.24
C PHE A 35 6.99 -3.32 2.38
N GLY A 36 7.47 -4.23 1.52
CA GLY A 36 6.63 -5.18 0.81
C GLY A 36 5.93 -6.15 1.76
N ALA A 37 4.80 -6.71 1.34
CA ALA A 37 4.21 -7.85 2.03
C ALA A 37 5.10 -9.08 1.77
N PRO A 38 5.65 -9.74 2.81
CA PRO A 38 6.40 -10.97 2.61
C PRO A 38 5.46 -12.07 2.12
N LEU A 39 5.97 -12.96 1.27
CA LEU A 39 5.27 -14.18 0.87
C LEU A 39 5.55 -15.28 1.88
N GLU A 40 4.56 -16.11 2.14
CA GLU A 40 4.73 -17.39 2.83
C GLU A 40 5.31 -18.45 1.87
N ASP A 41 5.99 -19.46 2.40
CA ASP A 41 6.65 -20.50 1.58
C ASP A 41 5.61 -21.24 0.71
N GLU A 42 4.40 -21.44 1.22
CA GLU A 42 3.28 -22.05 0.49
C GLU A 42 2.78 -21.19 -0.67
N GLU A 43 2.86 -19.86 -0.56
CA GLU A 43 2.48 -18.94 -1.63
C GLU A 43 3.50 -18.98 -2.77
N ILE A 44 4.78 -19.21 -2.46
CA ILE A 44 5.85 -19.34 -3.45
C ILE A 44 5.63 -20.59 -4.31
N GLU A 45 5.35 -21.75 -3.69
CA GLU A 45 5.08 -23.01 -4.42
C GLU A 45 3.90 -22.88 -5.40
N LEU A 46 2.84 -22.15 -4.99
CA LEU A 46 1.68 -21.90 -5.84
C LEU A 46 2.04 -21.04 -7.05
N LEU A 47 2.80 -19.96 -6.85
CA LEU A 47 3.20 -19.06 -7.93
C LEU A 47 4.09 -19.77 -8.94
N GLU A 48 5.08 -20.54 -8.49
CA GLU A 48 5.98 -21.30 -9.37
C GLU A 48 5.21 -22.26 -10.28
N LYS A 49 4.18 -22.92 -9.76
CA LYS A 49 3.34 -23.85 -10.53
C LYS A 49 2.45 -23.15 -11.58
N GLU A 50 1.93 -21.96 -11.29
CA GLU A 50 1.02 -21.24 -12.20
C GLU A 50 1.76 -20.46 -13.30
N TYR A 51 3.05 -20.18 -13.13
CA TYR A 51 3.89 -19.48 -14.12
C TYR A 51 4.70 -20.42 -15.05
N GLU A 52 4.59 -21.75 -14.92
CA GLU A 52 5.07 -22.76 -15.90
C GLU A 52 4.08 -22.99 -17.05
#